data_AF-A0A183C2S5-F1
#
_entry.id   AF-A0A183C2S5-F1
#
_cell.length_a   1.000
_cell.length_b   1.000
_cell.length_c   1.000
_cell.angle_alpha   90.00
_cell.angle_beta   90.00
_cell.angle_gamma   90.00
#
_symmetry.space_group_name_H-M   'P 1'
#
loop_
_entity.id
_entity.type
_entity.pdbx_description
1 polymer ?
#
loop_
_entity_poly.entity_id
_entity_poly.type
_entity_poly.pdbx_seq_one_letter_code
_entity_poly.pdbx_strand_id
1 'polypeptide(L)'
;MNSLRFWGKKRSREQTEAKNRNVQQQAEEASRNISKNEVEKKALHAKTAVIELEEYQKLVNALQTNIVGLEQNQQNLHKLVAALNEKAAKCVESERVEQMELELKEETNRKLEELGHFEKGINQLKGELIAKMEQHQKEQQQKMEQRQKEQQQKMEEYEKEQQLKMEQHQQEQQQKMEEYKKEQQLKMEQHQQEQQQKMEQRQKEQQQKMEQRQKEQQQKMEEYKKEQQLKMEQHQQEQQQKMEQRQKEQQQKMEEYKKEQQLKMEQHQQQQQQKMEQHQQEQQLNTDAFTEAQKGNVEHFSLLRAKTDELERKQKADQEEHRAKIDEVVVQNIAEAKVAAELEHQQLVNEHNTLQPKMEQYQNKQQQTIDELQKTVAVFNGNGIVLTHQNRWDSAACHEKLTLIGPDQLIVQHNGGRSLMRSVFAERPIPKGNFGIFYYEVKMFGQGYVFFIGLATKTMPLGGYVGENAGTYAYDSLGKLWGHAVDGCRQDHKSGRPYIEGMPAFRCGTVVGCGVDLATRQIIYTLNGQRLDTAGLFVAFAADLFPCVTLCMARDKIEANFGPDFKYKF
;
A
#
# COMPACT_ATOMS: atom_id res chain seq x y z
N MET A 1 -16.11 127.90 -148.76
CA MET A 1 -15.70 129.32 -148.81
C MET A 1 -14.73 129.59 -147.67
N ASN A 2 -13.75 130.47 -147.88
CA ASN A 2 -13.13 131.43 -146.92
C ASN A 2 -12.52 130.93 -145.56
N SER A 3 -11.65 131.67 -144.86
CA SER A 3 -10.55 132.63 -145.22
C SER A 3 -9.81 133.09 -143.93
N LEU A 4 -8.59 133.68 -144.03
CA LEU A 4 -7.85 134.47 -143.00
C LEU A 4 -7.26 133.66 -141.79
N ARG A 5 -6.17 134.03 -141.06
CA ARG A 5 -5.12 135.10 -141.14
C ARG A 5 -3.88 134.78 -140.23
N PHE A 6 -2.67 135.25 -140.61
CA PHE A 6 -1.45 135.52 -139.76
C PHE A 6 -0.77 134.34 -139.00
N TRP A 7 0.55 134.24 -138.73
CA TRP A 7 1.85 134.87 -139.13
C TRP A 7 3.01 133.96 -138.59
N GLY A 8 4.34 134.08 -138.81
CA GLY A 8 5.21 134.93 -139.67
C GLY A 8 6.67 135.04 -139.11
N LYS A 9 7.72 135.01 -139.98
CA LYS A 9 9.21 135.12 -139.76
C LYS A 9 10.00 133.82 -139.41
N LYS A 10 11.32 133.64 -139.72
CA LYS A 10 12.20 134.04 -140.88
C LYS A 10 13.64 133.46 -140.75
N ARG A 11 14.25 133.02 -141.89
CA ARG A 11 15.68 133.03 -142.36
C ARG A 11 16.05 131.83 -143.28
N SER A 12 17.28 131.81 -143.84
CA SER A 12 17.50 131.43 -145.27
C SER A 12 18.97 131.39 -145.76
N ARG A 13 19.22 130.75 -146.93
CA ARG A 13 20.21 131.06 -148.04
C ARG A 13 21.67 130.51 -147.98
N GLU A 14 22.44 130.29 -149.08
CA GLU A 14 22.34 130.38 -150.61
C GLU A 14 23.44 129.46 -151.31
N GLN A 15 23.78 129.34 -152.63
CA GLN A 15 23.47 129.93 -153.98
C GLN A 15 23.50 128.78 -155.10
N THR A 16 23.92 128.75 -156.40
CA THR A 16 24.68 129.58 -157.43
C THR A 16 24.34 129.15 -158.92
N GLU A 17 25.19 129.39 -159.96
CA GLU A 17 25.01 129.19 -161.45
C GLU A 17 26.38 129.00 -162.22
N ALA A 18 26.62 128.77 -163.54
CA ALA A 18 25.98 128.24 -164.79
C ALA A 18 27.07 128.22 -165.97
N LYS A 19 26.95 128.28 -167.35
CA LYS A 19 25.92 128.41 -168.44
C LYS A 19 26.51 128.25 -169.91
N ASN A 20 25.73 127.73 -170.90
CA ASN A 20 25.61 128.08 -172.37
C ASN A 20 26.63 127.86 -173.57
N ARG A 21 26.21 127.08 -174.62
CA ARG A 21 25.90 127.37 -176.09
C ARG A 21 26.87 127.84 -177.25
N ASN A 22 26.79 127.12 -178.41
CA ASN A 22 26.61 127.53 -179.87
C ASN A 22 27.79 127.63 -180.93
N VAL A 23 27.44 127.57 -182.25
CA VAL A 23 28.18 127.91 -183.53
C VAL A 23 29.13 126.82 -184.14
N GLN A 24 29.55 126.77 -185.44
CA GLN A 24 28.87 126.70 -186.78
C GLN A 24 29.89 126.47 -187.96
N GLN A 25 29.58 125.59 -188.94
CA GLN A 25 30.12 125.46 -190.35
C GLN A 25 31.62 125.15 -190.68
N GLN A 26 31.79 124.72 -191.95
CA GLN A 26 33.00 124.57 -192.81
C GLN A 26 33.80 123.23 -192.76
N ALA A 27 34.42 122.75 -193.84
CA ALA A 27 34.21 122.89 -195.31
C ALA A 27 35.09 121.84 -196.08
N GLU A 28 34.81 121.64 -197.39
CA GLU A 28 35.75 121.35 -198.51
C GLU A 28 36.96 120.37 -198.30
N GLU A 29 37.00 119.22 -199.00
CA GLU A 29 37.69 118.99 -200.31
C GLU A 29 39.21 118.68 -200.22
N ALA A 30 39.87 117.94 -201.11
CA ALA A 30 39.45 116.96 -202.14
C ALA A 30 40.67 116.17 -202.71
N SER A 31 40.39 115.26 -203.67
CA SER A 31 41.22 114.93 -204.85
C SER A 31 42.44 113.97 -204.76
N ARG A 32 42.32 112.89 -205.58
CA ARG A 32 43.30 112.44 -206.64
C ARG A 32 44.67 111.86 -206.18
N ASN A 33 45.36 110.97 -206.92
CA ASN A 33 45.03 110.20 -208.13
C ASN A 33 45.97 108.96 -208.31
N ILE A 34 45.45 107.90 -208.94
CA ILE A 34 46.10 106.99 -209.93
C ILE A 34 47.47 106.36 -209.58
N SER A 35 47.52 105.01 -209.47
CA SER A 35 48.59 104.19 -210.08
C SER A 35 48.18 102.71 -210.25
N LYS A 36 48.29 102.21 -211.50
CA LYS A 36 48.39 100.80 -211.98
C LYS A 36 47.41 99.73 -211.45
N ASN A 37 46.56 99.24 -212.36
CA ASN A 37 45.72 98.06 -212.19
C ASN A 37 46.51 96.75 -212.44
N GLU A 38 46.55 95.85 -211.46
CA GLU A 38 47.08 94.47 -211.63
C GLU A 38 46.27 93.42 -210.82
N VAL A 39 45.06 93.77 -210.35
CA VAL A 39 44.32 93.01 -209.32
C VAL A 39 42.99 92.39 -209.82
N GLU A 40 42.80 92.27 -211.14
CA GLU A 40 41.61 91.65 -211.78
C GLU A 40 41.49 90.11 -211.56
N LYS A 41 42.05 89.55 -210.48
CA LYS A 41 42.08 88.10 -210.24
C LYS A 41 41.81 87.63 -208.80
N LYS A 42 41.41 88.51 -207.86
CA LYS A 42 41.16 88.10 -206.45
C LYS A 42 39.80 88.50 -205.83
N ALA A 43 39.01 89.35 -206.48
CA ALA A 43 37.75 89.86 -205.88
C ALA A 43 36.58 88.85 -205.84
N LEU A 44 36.70 87.66 -206.45
CA LEU A 44 35.61 86.70 -206.63
C LEU A 44 35.33 85.83 -205.38
N HIS A 45 36.11 85.94 -204.30
CA HIS A 45 36.08 84.99 -203.18
C HIS A 45 35.50 85.53 -201.86
N ALA A 46 35.11 86.81 -201.80
CA ALA A 46 34.82 87.50 -200.54
C ALA A 46 33.32 87.64 -200.16
N LYS A 47 32.38 87.16 -201.00
CA LYS A 47 30.93 87.41 -200.81
C LYS A 47 30.11 86.23 -200.25
N THR A 48 30.71 85.06 -200.06
CA THR A 48 29.98 83.84 -199.65
C THR A 48 29.81 83.69 -198.12
N ALA A 49 30.62 84.38 -197.31
CA ALA A 49 30.83 84.01 -195.90
C ALA A 49 29.96 84.74 -194.84
N VAL A 50 29.08 85.67 -195.24
CA VAL A 50 28.45 86.62 -194.29
C VAL A 50 27.05 86.21 -193.81
N ILE A 51 26.33 85.36 -194.56
CA ILE A 51 24.90 85.11 -194.32
C ILE A 51 24.63 83.90 -193.39
N GLU A 52 25.57 82.96 -193.25
CA GLU A 52 25.37 81.73 -192.46
C GLU A 52 25.49 81.91 -190.92
N LEU A 53 26.00 83.06 -190.45
CA LEU A 53 26.33 83.25 -189.03
C LEU A 53 25.15 83.64 -188.13
N GLU A 54 24.12 84.33 -188.64
CA GLU A 54 23.02 84.83 -187.80
C GLU A 54 22.06 83.73 -187.31
N GLU A 55 21.92 82.63 -188.07
CA GLU A 55 21.02 81.54 -187.68
C GLU A 55 21.62 80.65 -186.57
N TYR A 56 22.94 80.43 -186.60
CA TYR A 56 23.65 79.66 -185.58
C TYR A 56 23.47 80.25 -184.17
N GLN A 57 23.45 81.58 -184.06
CA GLN A 57 23.32 82.28 -182.78
C GLN A 57 21.94 82.09 -182.12
N LYS A 58 20.88 81.82 -182.89
CA LYS A 58 19.55 81.51 -182.35
C LYS A 58 19.51 80.13 -181.69
N LEU A 59 20.22 79.15 -182.25
CA LEU A 59 20.22 77.76 -181.75
C LEU A 59 20.91 77.63 -180.38
N VAL A 60 22.02 78.36 -180.19
CA VAL A 60 22.79 78.37 -178.92
C VAL A 60 21.93 78.85 -177.75
N ASN A 61 21.18 79.94 -177.93
CA ASN A 61 20.36 80.52 -176.87
C ASN A 61 19.22 79.59 -176.42
N ALA A 62 18.68 78.77 -177.33
CA ALA A 62 17.66 77.77 -176.99
C ALA A 62 18.25 76.62 -176.16
N LEU A 63 19.44 76.13 -176.51
CA LEU A 63 20.15 75.09 -175.74
C LEU A 63 20.51 75.56 -174.33
N GLN A 64 20.99 76.80 -174.19
CA GLN A 64 21.36 77.40 -172.90
C GLN A 64 20.19 77.36 -171.88
N THR A 65 18.96 77.57 -172.36
CA THR A 65 17.76 77.59 -171.52
C THR A 65 17.39 76.20 -170.98
N ASN A 66 17.60 75.15 -171.76
CA ASN A 66 17.26 73.77 -171.34
C ASN A 66 18.24 73.22 -170.28
N ILE A 67 19.51 73.64 -170.31
CA ILE A 67 20.53 73.18 -169.35
C ILE A 67 20.17 73.60 -167.93
N VAL A 68 19.81 74.88 -167.73
CA VAL A 68 19.40 75.43 -166.42
C VAL A 68 18.20 74.67 -165.83
N GLY A 69 17.25 74.25 -166.68
CA GLY A 69 16.10 73.43 -166.26
C GLY A 69 16.48 72.03 -165.74
N LEU A 70 17.55 71.43 -166.27
CA LEU A 70 18.05 70.12 -165.80
C LEU A 70 18.82 70.24 -164.49
N GLU A 71 19.68 71.26 -164.35
CA GLU A 71 20.41 71.54 -163.11
C GLU A 71 19.46 71.77 -161.91
N GLN A 72 18.36 72.51 -162.15
CA GLN A 72 17.34 72.77 -161.14
C GLN A 72 16.63 71.48 -160.66
N ASN A 73 16.38 70.54 -161.58
CA ASN A 73 15.81 69.23 -161.26
C ASN A 73 16.79 68.32 -160.50
N GLN A 74 18.08 68.35 -160.86
CA GLN A 74 19.11 67.57 -160.18
C GLN A 74 19.26 67.99 -158.70
N GLN A 75 19.20 69.29 -158.40
CA GLN A 75 19.19 69.78 -157.01
C GLN A 75 17.98 69.30 -156.20
N ASN A 76 16.79 69.23 -156.81
CA ASN A 76 15.58 68.75 -156.13
C ASN A 76 15.67 67.25 -155.80
N LEU A 77 16.25 66.46 -156.70
CA LEU A 77 16.41 65.02 -156.52
C LEU A 77 17.39 64.69 -155.38
N HIS A 78 18.51 65.44 -155.27
CA HIS A 78 19.43 65.31 -154.12
C HIS A 78 18.77 65.63 -152.77
N LYS A 79 17.89 66.64 -152.70
CA LYS A 79 17.13 66.97 -151.47
C LYS A 79 16.19 65.84 -151.05
N LEU A 80 15.54 65.18 -152.01
CA LEU A 80 14.61 64.07 -151.72
C LEU A 80 15.33 62.84 -151.16
N VAL A 81 16.50 62.48 -151.72
CA VAL A 81 17.31 61.35 -151.25
C VAL A 81 17.83 61.58 -149.83
N ALA A 82 18.27 62.80 -149.49
CA ALA A 82 18.70 63.14 -148.15
C ALA A 82 17.59 62.93 -147.10
N ALA A 83 16.37 63.40 -147.40
CA ALA A 83 15.22 63.27 -146.50
C ALA A 83 14.78 61.80 -146.29
N LEU A 84 14.91 60.94 -147.31
CA LEU A 84 14.61 59.51 -147.19
C LEU A 84 15.64 58.78 -146.30
N ASN A 85 16.94 59.06 -146.48
CA ASN A 85 18.00 58.46 -145.67
C ASN A 85 17.87 58.84 -144.18
N GLU A 86 17.57 60.10 -143.87
CA GLU A 86 17.33 60.54 -142.49
C GLU A 86 16.14 59.80 -141.84
N LYS A 87 15.08 59.54 -142.61
CA LYS A 87 13.89 58.84 -142.12
C LYS A 87 14.14 57.34 -141.91
N ALA A 88 14.94 56.70 -142.77
CA ALA A 88 15.34 55.31 -142.61
C ALA A 88 16.18 55.09 -141.34
N ALA A 89 17.17 55.96 -141.09
CA ALA A 89 18.04 55.88 -139.91
C ALA A 89 17.26 55.94 -138.59
N LYS A 90 16.20 56.76 -138.52
CA LYS A 90 15.33 56.88 -137.34
C LYS A 90 14.44 55.66 -137.08
N CYS A 91 14.18 54.83 -138.09
CA CYS A 91 13.38 53.61 -137.94
C CYS A 91 14.18 52.51 -137.22
N VAL A 92 15.41 52.25 -137.70
CA VAL A 92 16.28 51.19 -137.18
C VAL A 92 16.65 51.40 -135.72
N GLU A 93 16.89 52.64 -135.30
CA GLU A 93 17.26 52.91 -133.90
C GLU A 93 16.08 52.74 -132.93
N SER A 94 14.83 52.88 -133.39
CA SER A 94 13.63 52.63 -132.57
C SER A 94 13.50 51.15 -132.21
N GLU A 95 13.66 50.25 -133.18
CA GLU A 95 13.57 48.80 -133.00
C GLU A 95 14.65 48.27 -132.03
N ARG A 96 15.85 48.88 -132.08
CA ARG A 96 16.98 48.51 -131.19
C ARG A 96 16.77 48.94 -129.74
N VAL A 97 16.08 50.06 -129.49
CA VAL A 97 15.72 50.50 -128.13
C VAL A 97 14.66 49.57 -127.53
N GLU A 98 13.60 49.26 -128.28
CA GLU A 98 12.50 48.43 -127.81
C GLU A 98 12.95 46.99 -127.43
N GLN A 99 13.93 46.44 -128.15
CA GLN A 99 14.53 45.14 -127.80
C GLN A 99 15.41 45.21 -126.52
N MET A 100 16.18 46.29 -126.31
CA MET A 100 16.97 46.47 -125.09
C MET A 100 16.11 46.64 -123.82
N GLU A 101 14.97 47.32 -123.91
CA GLU A 101 14.06 47.45 -122.77
C GLU A 101 13.50 46.09 -122.32
N LEU A 102 13.31 45.16 -123.25
CA LEU A 102 12.76 43.83 -122.97
C LEU A 102 13.79 42.93 -122.27
N GLU A 103 15.04 42.89 -122.76
CA GLU A 103 16.14 42.16 -122.12
C GLU A 103 16.43 42.66 -120.70
N LEU A 104 16.43 43.99 -120.49
CA LEU A 104 16.63 44.61 -119.17
C LEU A 104 15.55 44.19 -118.15
N LYS A 105 14.32 43.96 -118.64
CA LYS A 105 13.15 43.58 -117.83
C LYS A 105 13.18 42.11 -117.41
N GLU A 106 13.64 41.22 -118.28
CA GLU A 106 13.86 39.81 -117.92
C GLU A 106 15.03 39.64 -116.94
N GLU A 107 16.11 40.42 -117.12
CA GLU A 107 17.27 40.43 -116.23
C GLU A 107 16.95 40.98 -114.83
N THR A 108 16.07 41.99 -114.72
CA THR A 108 15.58 42.48 -113.42
C THR A 108 14.63 41.50 -112.74
N ASN A 109 13.76 40.81 -113.48
CA ASN A 109 12.89 39.78 -112.93
C ASN A 109 13.69 38.60 -112.35
N ARG A 110 14.71 38.09 -113.06
CA ARG A 110 15.61 37.03 -112.54
C ARG A 110 16.27 37.43 -111.21
N LYS A 111 16.77 38.66 -111.12
CA LYS A 111 17.40 39.18 -109.88
C LYS A 111 16.40 39.35 -108.73
N LEU A 112 15.13 39.65 -109.01
CA LEU A 112 14.07 39.64 -108.01
C LEU A 112 13.75 38.23 -107.48
N GLU A 113 13.75 37.23 -108.36
CA GLU A 113 13.58 35.83 -107.94
C GLU A 113 14.76 35.35 -107.08
N GLU A 114 16.00 35.63 -107.49
CA GLU A 114 17.22 35.34 -106.70
C GLU A 114 17.14 35.97 -105.30
N LEU A 115 16.78 37.26 -105.20
CA LEU A 115 16.58 37.96 -103.92
C LEU A 115 15.48 37.30 -103.07
N GLY A 116 14.38 36.87 -103.68
CA GLY A 116 13.31 36.12 -102.99
C GLY A 116 13.75 34.74 -102.48
N HIS A 117 14.74 34.11 -103.13
CA HIS A 117 15.38 32.90 -102.62
C HIS A 117 16.34 33.20 -101.44
N PHE A 118 17.12 34.28 -101.50
CA PHE A 118 17.95 34.72 -100.37
C PHE A 118 17.10 35.11 -99.15
N GLU A 119 15.98 35.81 -99.33
CA GLU A 119 15.07 36.16 -98.24
C GLU A 119 14.49 34.92 -97.54
N LYS A 120 14.08 33.89 -98.31
CA LYS A 120 13.63 32.61 -97.76
C LYS A 120 14.74 31.92 -96.94
N GLY A 121 15.96 31.90 -97.45
CA GLY A 121 17.11 31.33 -96.73
C GLY A 121 17.42 32.07 -95.42
N ILE A 122 17.40 33.41 -95.44
CA ILE A 122 17.60 34.25 -94.25
C ILE A 122 16.49 34.00 -93.22
N ASN A 123 15.24 33.93 -93.65
CA ASN A 123 14.11 33.68 -92.73
C ASN A 123 14.13 32.26 -92.15
N GLN A 124 14.56 31.24 -92.90
CA GLN A 124 14.76 29.89 -92.35
C GLN A 124 15.89 29.88 -91.29
N LEU A 125 17.06 30.42 -91.61
CA LEU A 125 18.19 30.50 -90.67
C LEU A 125 17.83 31.27 -89.40
N LYS A 126 17.04 32.34 -89.53
CA LYS A 126 16.48 33.11 -88.40
C LYS A 126 15.54 32.27 -87.53
N GLY A 127 14.69 31.44 -88.13
CA GLY A 127 13.83 30.49 -87.41
C GLY A 127 14.63 29.43 -86.66
N GLU A 128 15.64 28.84 -87.30
CA GLU A 128 16.54 27.85 -86.68
C GLU A 128 17.36 28.46 -85.51
N LEU A 129 17.78 29.72 -85.63
CA LEU A 129 18.48 30.45 -84.57
C LEU A 129 17.57 30.70 -83.36
N ILE A 130 16.32 31.13 -83.59
CA ILE A 130 15.31 31.32 -82.53
C ILE A 130 15.03 29.99 -81.82
N ALA A 131 14.83 28.90 -82.56
CA ALA A 131 14.59 27.58 -81.96
C ALA A 131 15.77 27.10 -81.09
N LYS A 132 17.02 27.31 -81.53
CA LYS A 132 18.23 27.00 -80.75
C LYS A 132 18.38 27.89 -79.51
N MET A 133 18.03 29.18 -79.60
CA MET A 133 17.99 30.08 -78.44
C MET A 133 16.94 29.64 -77.41
N GLU A 134 15.73 29.30 -77.84
CA GLU A 134 14.68 28.78 -76.96
C GLU A 134 15.08 27.45 -76.29
N GLN A 135 15.67 26.51 -77.04
CA GLN A 135 16.16 25.25 -76.47
C GLN A 135 17.22 25.53 -75.40
N HIS A 136 18.23 26.36 -75.71
CA HIS A 136 19.26 26.70 -74.74
C HIS A 136 18.68 27.38 -73.48
N GLN A 137 17.70 28.27 -73.64
CA GLN A 137 17.02 28.91 -72.51
C GLN A 137 16.25 27.89 -71.65
N LYS A 138 15.50 26.97 -72.27
CA LYS A 138 14.78 25.88 -71.59
C LYS A 138 15.74 24.95 -70.84
N GLU A 139 16.86 24.57 -71.46
CA GLU A 139 17.90 23.76 -70.81
C GLU A 139 18.56 24.47 -69.62
N GLN A 140 18.87 25.76 -69.73
CA GLN A 140 19.44 26.54 -68.62
C GLN A 140 18.46 26.66 -67.46
N GLN A 141 17.16 26.83 -67.74
CA GLN A 141 16.12 26.89 -66.70
C GLN A 141 15.92 25.53 -66.02
N GLN A 142 15.88 24.42 -66.76
CA GLN A 142 15.85 23.07 -66.18
C GLN A 142 17.09 22.80 -65.30
N LYS A 143 18.29 23.19 -65.77
CA LYS A 143 19.55 23.12 -64.99
C LYS A 143 19.54 24.05 -63.77
N MET A 144 18.67 25.05 -63.69
CA MET A 144 18.49 25.90 -62.50
C MET A 144 17.52 25.23 -61.51
N GLU A 145 16.35 24.80 -61.97
CA GLU A 145 15.34 24.12 -61.16
C GLU A 145 15.87 22.82 -60.53
N GLN A 146 16.65 22.03 -61.28
CA GLN A 146 17.24 20.81 -60.73
C GLN A 146 18.27 21.12 -59.63
N ARG A 147 19.12 22.13 -59.80
CA ARG A 147 20.05 22.55 -58.73
C ARG A 147 19.32 23.09 -57.49
N GLN A 148 18.20 23.78 -57.65
CA GLN A 148 17.35 24.17 -56.52
C GLN A 148 16.75 22.95 -55.81
N LYS A 149 16.22 21.97 -56.54
CA LYS A 149 15.69 20.72 -55.96
C LYS A 149 16.77 19.92 -55.22
N GLU A 150 17.96 19.78 -55.80
CA GLU A 150 19.09 19.10 -55.16
C GLU A 150 19.59 19.82 -53.89
N GLN A 151 19.57 21.16 -53.87
CA GLN A 151 19.88 21.95 -52.66
C GLN A 151 18.80 21.79 -51.59
N GLN A 152 17.52 21.83 -51.96
CA GLN A 152 16.42 21.69 -51.02
C GLN A 152 16.35 20.28 -50.42
N GLN A 153 16.57 19.23 -51.22
CA GLN A 153 16.66 17.85 -50.72
C GLN A 153 17.80 17.67 -49.71
N LYS A 154 18.98 18.26 -49.96
CA LYS A 154 20.11 18.22 -49.00
C LYS A 154 19.82 19.00 -47.72
N MET A 155 19.02 20.07 -47.79
CA MET A 155 18.57 20.80 -46.60
C MET A 155 17.61 19.94 -45.76
N GLU A 156 16.59 19.35 -46.39
CA GLU A 156 15.65 18.45 -45.70
C GLU A 156 16.35 17.20 -45.11
N GLU A 157 17.32 16.63 -45.82
CA GLU A 157 18.08 15.47 -45.36
C GLU A 157 18.95 15.81 -44.14
N TYR A 158 19.60 16.98 -44.16
CA TYR A 158 20.34 17.51 -43.02
C TYR A 158 19.41 17.81 -41.82
N GLU A 159 18.25 18.43 -42.03
CA GLU A 159 17.27 18.69 -40.96
C GLU A 159 16.79 17.38 -40.32
N LYS A 160 16.46 16.36 -41.13
CA LYS A 160 16.09 15.02 -40.65
C LYS A 160 17.24 14.35 -39.88
N GLU A 161 18.48 14.52 -40.31
CA GLU A 161 19.66 13.99 -39.59
C GLU A 161 19.86 14.67 -38.22
N GLN A 162 19.68 15.99 -38.13
CA GLN A 162 19.76 16.71 -36.85
C GLN A 162 18.59 16.34 -35.92
N GLN A 163 17.38 16.21 -36.46
CA GLN A 163 16.19 15.82 -35.70
C GLN A 163 16.33 14.41 -35.13
N LEU A 164 16.80 13.45 -35.93
CA LEU A 164 17.09 12.07 -35.48
C LEU A 164 18.16 12.03 -34.37
N LYS A 165 19.24 12.82 -34.48
CA LYS A 165 20.26 12.93 -33.42
C LYS A 165 19.69 13.50 -32.12
N MET A 166 18.76 14.45 -32.22
CA MET A 166 18.08 15.05 -31.06
C MET A 166 17.15 14.03 -30.38
N GLU A 167 16.37 13.27 -31.14
CA GLU A 167 15.53 12.18 -30.62
C GLU A 167 16.37 11.06 -29.99
N GLN A 168 17.47 10.63 -30.62
CA GLN A 168 18.39 9.64 -30.08
C GLN A 168 18.98 10.08 -28.73
N HIS A 169 19.41 11.33 -28.61
CA HIS A 169 19.89 11.87 -27.33
C HIS A 169 18.78 11.90 -26.28
N GLN A 170 17.56 12.30 -26.66
CA GLN A 170 16.41 12.33 -25.75
C GLN A 170 16.03 10.92 -25.26
N GLN A 171 16.10 9.91 -26.14
CA GLN A 171 15.87 8.51 -25.79
C GLN A 171 16.97 7.96 -24.86
N GLU A 172 18.25 8.24 -25.11
CA GLU A 172 19.33 7.87 -24.16
C GLU A 172 19.08 8.44 -22.76
N GLN A 173 18.71 9.72 -22.66
CA GLN A 173 18.47 10.37 -21.38
C GLN A 173 17.24 9.79 -20.67
N GLN A 174 16.19 9.40 -21.40
CA GLN A 174 15.05 8.66 -20.85
C GLN A 174 15.46 7.27 -20.34
N GLN A 175 16.23 6.52 -21.12
CA GLN A 175 16.72 5.19 -20.73
C GLN A 175 17.59 5.25 -19.46
N LYS A 176 18.54 6.20 -19.40
CA LYS A 176 19.38 6.45 -18.21
C LYS A 176 18.54 6.83 -16.99
N MET A 177 17.46 7.60 -17.16
CA MET A 177 16.53 7.93 -16.08
C MET A 177 15.70 6.72 -15.63
N GLU A 178 15.25 5.85 -16.54
CA GLU A 178 14.56 4.61 -16.19
C GLU A 178 15.48 3.62 -15.47
N GLU A 179 16.71 3.45 -15.94
CA GLU A 179 17.70 2.56 -15.36
C GLU A 179 18.05 2.99 -13.93
N TYR A 180 18.28 4.29 -13.72
CA TYR A 180 18.42 4.86 -12.38
C TYR A 180 17.19 4.61 -11.49
N LYS A 181 15.97 4.80 -12.00
CA LYS A 181 14.74 4.50 -11.23
C LYS A 181 14.65 3.02 -10.84
N LYS A 182 14.97 2.10 -11.77
CA LYS A 182 15.00 0.65 -11.53
C LYS A 182 16.07 0.28 -10.48
N GLU A 183 17.23 0.91 -10.53
CA GLU A 183 18.31 0.71 -9.55
C GLU A 183 17.91 1.19 -8.14
N GLN A 184 17.26 2.36 -8.02
CA GLN A 184 16.76 2.87 -6.74
C GLN A 184 15.61 2.02 -6.18
N GLN A 185 14.69 1.55 -7.04
CA GLN A 185 13.63 0.63 -6.62
C GLN A 185 14.21 -0.70 -6.12
N LEU A 186 15.16 -1.29 -6.85
CA LEU A 186 15.80 -2.55 -6.45
C LEU A 186 16.52 -2.42 -5.09
N LYS A 187 17.20 -1.31 -4.83
CA LYS A 187 17.81 -1.03 -3.51
C LYS A 187 16.78 -0.93 -2.40
N MET A 188 15.60 -0.35 -2.68
CA MET A 188 14.50 -0.23 -1.72
C MET A 188 13.88 -1.59 -1.41
N GLU A 189 13.64 -2.42 -2.43
CA GLU A 189 13.13 -3.78 -2.30
C GLU A 189 14.13 -4.71 -1.57
N GLN A 190 15.42 -4.61 -1.88
CA GLN A 190 16.48 -5.33 -1.17
C GLN A 190 16.52 -4.96 0.32
N HIS A 191 16.45 -3.67 0.66
CA HIS A 191 16.39 -3.25 2.06
C HIS A 191 15.13 -3.77 2.77
N GLN A 192 13.98 -3.76 2.10
CA GLN A 192 12.73 -4.28 2.65
C GLN A 192 12.79 -5.79 2.91
N GLN A 193 13.37 -6.57 1.98
CA GLN A 193 13.61 -8.01 2.17
C GLN A 193 14.58 -8.27 3.33
N GLU A 194 15.68 -7.52 3.43
CA GLU A 194 16.66 -7.68 4.51
C GLU A 194 16.05 -7.38 5.90
N GLN A 195 15.18 -6.36 5.99
CA GLN A 195 14.43 -6.06 7.21
C GLN A 195 13.40 -7.14 7.55
N GLN A 196 12.74 -7.73 6.55
CA GLN A 196 11.80 -8.84 6.75
C GLN A 196 12.52 -10.10 7.27
N GLN A 197 13.65 -10.49 6.67
CA GLN A 197 14.48 -11.59 7.14
C GLN A 197 14.94 -11.36 8.60
N LYS A 198 15.37 -10.13 8.93
CA LYS A 198 15.71 -9.72 10.30
C LYS A 198 14.51 -9.76 11.26
N MET A 199 13.26 -9.65 10.80
CA MET A 199 12.08 -9.90 11.64
C MET A 199 11.84 -11.41 11.84
N GLU A 200 11.83 -12.20 10.76
CA GLU A 200 11.59 -13.64 10.83
C GLU A 200 12.63 -14.37 11.69
N GLN A 201 13.90 -13.99 11.61
CA GLN A 201 14.94 -14.55 12.48
C GLN A 201 14.68 -14.22 13.95
N ARG A 202 14.34 -12.96 14.29
CA ARG A 202 13.99 -12.58 15.68
C ARG A 202 12.75 -13.31 16.19
N GLN A 203 11.77 -13.61 15.33
CA GLN A 203 10.62 -14.44 15.70
C GLN A 203 11.04 -15.89 15.99
N LYS A 204 11.86 -16.51 15.13
CA LYS A 204 12.39 -17.88 15.34
C LYS A 204 13.19 -17.98 16.64
N GLU A 205 14.07 -17.02 16.92
CA GLU A 205 14.83 -16.96 18.18
C GLU A 205 13.93 -16.79 19.42
N GLN A 206 12.85 -15.99 19.33
CA GLN A 206 11.88 -15.84 20.42
C GLN A 206 11.06 -17.11 20.64
N GLN A 207 10.68 -17.82 19.57
CA GLN A 207 9.95 -19.08 19.65
C GLN A 207 10.80 -20.18 20.29
N GLN A 208 12.06 -20.35 19.87
CA GLN A 208 13.01 -21.26 20.51
C GLN A 208 13.19 -20.95 22.01
N LYS A 209 13.29 -19.66 22.38
CA LYS A 209 13.34 -19.20 23.78
C LYS A 209 12.02 -19.38 24.55
N MET A 210 10.89 -19.67 23.91
CA MET A 210 9.68 -20.13 24.59
C MET A 210 9.65 -21.64 24.76
N GLU A 211 9.97 -22.41 23.72
CA GLU A 211 10.04 -23.87 23.78
C GLU A 211 11.05 -24.36 24.82
N GLN A 212 12.22 -23.73 24.92
CA GLN A 212 13.20 -24.05 25.95
C GLN A 212 12.64 -23.80 27.36
N ARG A 213 12.03 -22.63 27.61
CA ARG A 213 11.42 -22.31 28.91
C ARG A 213 10.25 -23.25 29.26
N GLN A 214 9.48 -23.72 28.28
CA GLN A 214 8.46 -24.74 28.50
C GLN A 214 9.07 -26.09 28.92
N LYS A 215 10.17 -26.52 28.27
CA LYS A 215 10.89 -27.76 28.65
C LYS A 215 11.49 -27.66 30.06
N GLU A 216 12.10 -26.54 30.40
CA GLU A 216 12.62 -26.27 31.75
C GLU A 216 11.50 -26.25 32.81
N GLN A 217 10.33 -25.70 32.49
CA GLN A 217 9.14 -25.75 33.37
C GLN A 217 8.58 -27.17 33.52
N GLN A 218 8.53 -27.97 32.45
CA GLN A 218 8.12 -29.38 32.52
C GLN A 218 9.08 -30.21 33.39
N GLN A 219 10.40 -30.07 33.20
CA GLN A 219 11.40 -30.79 34.00
C GLN A 219 11.26 -30.49 35.50
N LYS A 220 11.11 -29.20 35.88
CA LYS A 220 10.87 -28.82 37.28
C LYS A 220 9.55 -29.38 37.84
N MET A 221 8.51 -29.50 37.02
CA MET A 221 7.24 -30.12 37.44
C MET A 221 7.37 -31.63 37.64
N GLU A 222 8.16 -32.34 36.82
CA GLU A 222 8.46 -33.76 37.04
C GLU A 222 9.33 -33.99 38.27
N GLU A 223 10.34 -33.15 38.49
CA GLU A 223 11.21 -33.20 39.66
C GLU A 223 10.42 -32.98 40.96
N TYR A 224 9.58 -31.96 41.01
CA TYR A 224 8.66 -31.72 42.13
C TYR A 224 7.70 -32.90 42.36
N LYS A 225 7.13 -33.50 41.30
CA LYS A 225 6.27 -34.70 41.43
C LYS A 225 7.02 -35.88 42.06
N LYS A 226 8.28 -36.13 41.65
CA LYS A 226 9.14 -37.17 42.24
C LYS A 226 9.45 -36.88 43.70
N GLU A 227 9.74 -35.62 44.05
CA GLU A 227 10.00 -35.22 45.44
C GLU A 227 8.77 -35.43 46.34
N GLN A 228 7.57 -35.08 45.86
CA GLN A 228 6.33 -35.29 46.61
C GLN A 228 5.95 -36.77 46.74
N GLN A 229 6.17 -37.57 45.70
CA GLN A 229 6.01 -39.03 45.78
C GLN A 229 6.96 -39.63 46.81
N LEU A 230 8.24 -39.25 46.80
CA LEU A 230 9.24 -39.74 47.76
C LEU A 230 8.85 -39.40 49.21
N LYS A 231 8.33 -38.20 49.48
CA LYS A 231 7.82 -37.80 50.80
C LYS A 231 6.61 -38.65 51.24
N MET A 232 5.73 -39.01 50.31
CA MET A 232 4.57 -39.86 50.58
C MET A 232 5.00 -41.29 50.91
N GLU A 233 5.94 -41.87 50.14
CA GLU A 233 6.52 -43.18 50.39
C GLU A 233 7.28 -43.24 51.73
N GLN A 234 8.07 -42.20 52.05
CA GLN A 234 8.75 -42.06 53.34
C GLN A 234 7.76 -42.03 54.51
N HIS A 235 6.68 -41.24 54.42
CA HIS A 235 5.66 -41.20 55.47
C HIS A 235 4.96 -42.55 55.62
N GLN A 236 4.66 -43.26 54.52
CA GLN A 236 4.05 -44.58 54.55
C GLN A 236 4.96 -45.61 55.23
N GLN A 237 6.27 -45.60 54.94
CA GLN A 237 7.25 -46.45 55.63
C GLN A 237 7.35 -46.13 57.13
N GLU A 238 7.37 -44.85 57.50
CA GLU A 238 7.43 -44.42 58.90
C GLU A 238 6.19 -44.86 59.70
N GLN A 239 5.00 -44.79 59.10
CA GLN A 239 3.75 -45.30 59.69
C GLN A 239 3.76 -46.83 59.82
N GLN A 240 4.31 -47.55 58.83
CA GLN A 240 4.45 -49.01 58.88
C GLN A 240 5.41 -49.44 60.00
N GLN A 241 6.57 -48.79 60.14
CA GLN A 241 7.50 -49.02 61.25
C GLN A 241 6.85 -48.76 62.61
N LYS A 242 6.10 -47.67 62.76
CA LYS A 242 5.31 -47.35 63.96
C LYS A 242 4.18 -48.37 64.22
N MET A 243 3.70 -49.09 63.21
CA MET A 243 2.74 -50.19 63.39
C MET A 243 3.44 -51.46 63.90
N GLU A 244 4.54 -51.86 63.26
CA GLU A 244 5.34 -53.01 63.68
C GLU A 244 5.90 -52.86 65.10
N GLN A 245 6.38 -51.66 65.47
CA GLN A 245 6.86 -51.41 66.82
C GLN A 245 5.76 -51.63 67.86
N ARG A 246 4.56 -51.08 67.64
CA ARG A 246 3.41 -51.29 68.54
C ARG A 246 2.98 -52.76 68.62
N GLN A 247 3.09 -53.53 67.53
CA GLN A 247 2.86 -54.98 67.57
C GLN A 247 3.93 -55.71 68.42
N LYS A 248 5.21 -55.36 68.26
CA LYS A 248 6.32 -55.91 69.07
C LYS A 248 6.17 -55.58 70.56
N GLU A 249 5.80 -54.34 70.90
CA GLU A 249 5.51 -53.92 72.28
C GLU A 249 4.30 -54.65 72.89
N GLN A 250 3.25 -54.91 72.10
CA GLN A 250 2.10 -55.71 72.54
C GLN A 250 2.47 -57.19 72.74
N GLN A 251 3.29 -57.77 71.87
CA GLN A 251 3.81 -59.13 72.03
C GLN A 251 4.67 -59.27 73.29
N GLN A 252 5.57 -58.32 73.54
CA GLN A 252 6.41 -58.29 74.75
C GLN A 252 5.56 -58.21 76.03
N LYS A 253 4.57 -57.31 76.08
CA LYS A 253 3.63 -57.23 77.22
C LYS A 253 2.81 -58.51 77.41
N MET A 254 2.46 -59.20 76.32
CA MET A 254 1.77 -60.49 76.41
C MET A 254 2.69 -61.61 76.93
N GLU A 255 3.97 -61.63 76.57
CA GLU A 255 4.95 -62.55 77.17
C GLU A 255 5.21 -62.24 78.65
N GLU A 256 5.36 -60.98 79.01
CA GLU A 256 5.60 -60.54 80.38
C GLU A 256 4.42 -60.94 81.28
N TYR A 257 3.18 -60.68 80.84
CA TYR A 257 1.97 -61.14 81.52
C TYR A 257 1.91 -62.67 81.65
N LYS A 258 2.29 -63.43 80.61
CA LYS A 258 2.35 -64.91 80.68
C LYS A 258 3.36 -65.37 81.74
N LYS A 259 4.55 -64.75 81.79
CA LYS A 259 5.60 -65.04 82.80
C LYS A 259 5.12 -64.69 84.21
N GLU A 260 4.42 -63.56 84.39
CA GLU A 260 3.84 -63.16 85.67
C GLU A 260 2.77 -64.14 86.17
N GLN A 261 1.87 -64.59 85.29
CA GLN A 261 0.84 -65.58 85.62
C GLN A 261 1.42 -66.96 85.92
N GLN A 262 2.46 -67.38 85.19
CA GLN A 262 3.19 -68.61 85.50
C GLN A 262 3.87 -68.51 86.88
N LEU A 263 4.56 -67.41 87.17
CA LEU A 263 5.20 -67.19 88.48
C LEU A 263 4.18 -67.20 89.62
N LYS A 264 2.99 -66.62 89.43
CA LYS A 264 1.88 -66.69 90.40
C LYS A 264 1.36 -68.11 90.61
N MET A 265 1.30 -68.92 89.55
CA MET A 265 0.93 -70.34 89.65
C MET A 265 1.98 -71.15 90.41
N GLU A 266 3.27 -70.96 90.10
CA GLU A 266 4.39 -71.61 90.79
C GLU A 266 4.45 -71.23 92.28
N GLN A 267 4.28 -69.94 92.60
CA GLN A 267 4.18 -69.46 94.00
C GLN A 267 2.99 -70.08 94.74
N HIS A 268 1.82 -70.19 94.10
CA HIS A 268 0.66 -70.82 94.71
C HIS A 268 0.89 -72.32 94.96
N GLN A 269 1.52 -73.02 94.01
CA GLN A 269 1.88 -74.43 94.16
C GLN A 269 2.89 -74.64 95.29
N GLN A 270 3.91 -73.78 95.42
CA GLN A 270 4.85 -73.79 96.55
C GLN A 270 4.14 -73.53 97.89
N GLN A 271 3.20 -72.59 97.95
CA GLN A 271 2.40 -72.33 99.17
C GLN A 271 1.52 -73.53 99.55
N GLN A 272 0.92 -74.24 98.59
CA GLN A 272 0.18 -75.46 98.88
C GLN A 272 1.11 -76.57 99.40
N GLN A 273 2.28 -76.73 98.79
CA GLN A 273 3.26 -77.73 99.23
C GLN A 273 3.77 -77.44 100.65
N GLN A 274 4.15 -76.19 100.96
CA GLN A 274 4.53 -75.77 102.31
C GLN A 274 3.42 -76.02 103.34
N LYS A 275 2.14 -75.82 102.98
CA LYS A 275 1.01 -76.14 103.86
C LYS A 275 0.85 -77.65 104.09
N MET A 276 1.10 -78.50 103.10
CA MET A 276 1.10 -79.94 103.30
C MET A 276 2.28 -80.40 104.17
N GLU A 277 3.48 -79.83 103.98
CA GLU A 277 4.66 -80.11 104.80
C GLU A 277 4.43 -79.67 106.26
N GLN A 278 3.86 -78.48 106.49
CA GLN A 278 3.46 -78.01 107.82
C GLN A 278 2.41 -78.94 108.46
N HIS A 279 1.39 -79.36 107.72
CA HIS A 279 0.36 -80.23 108.26
C HIS A 279 0.89 -81.66 108.55
N GLN A 280 1.85 -82.16 107.77
CA GLN A 280 2.56 -83.40 108.12
C GLN A 280 3.38 -83.25 109.40
N GLN A 281 4.12 -82.15 109.58
CA GLN A 281 4.85 -81.87 110.82
C GLN A 281 3.91 -81.74 112.03
N GLU A 282 2.77 -81.08 111.86
CA GLU A 282 1.73 -80.94 112.88
C GLU A 282 1.06 -82.28 113.24
N GLN A 283 0.75 -83.14 112.27
CA GLN A 283 0.27 -84.50 112.52
C GLN A 283 1.32 -85.35 113.25
N GLN A 284 2.61 -85.20 112.89
CA GLN A 284 3.70 -85.94 113.53
C GLN A 284 3.90 -85.49 114.98
N LEU A 285 3.94 -84.19 115.26
CA LEU A 285 3.98 -83.63 116.62
C LEU A 285 2.78 -84.05 117.47
N ASN A 286 1.57 -84.09 116.89
CA ASN A 286 0.39 -84.61 117.59
C ASN A 286 0.47 -86.12 117.86
N THR A 287 1.11 -86.89 116.99
CA THR A 287 1.34 -88.34 117.19
C THR A 287 2.33 -88.58 118.33
N ASP A 288 3.43 -87.81 118.38
CA ASP A 288 4.41 -87.88 119.46
C ASP A 288 3.81 -87.46 120.81
N ALA A 289 3.04 -86.36 120.83
CA ALA A 289 2.33 -85.89 122.02
C ALA A 289 1.26 -86.88 122.51
N PHE A 290 0.52 -87.52 121.59
CA PHE A 290 -0.45 -88.56 121.93
C PHE A 290 0.24 -89.81 122.50
N THR A 291 1.44 -90.15 122.03
CA THR A 291 2.23 -91.30 122.52
C THR A 291 2.72 -91.07 123.96
N GLU A 292 3.18 -89.86 124.30
CA GLU A 292 3.45 -89.48 125.70
C GLU A 292 2.17 -89.46 126.55
N ALA A 293 1.07 -88.92 126.03
CA ALA A 293 -0.21 -88.92 126.74
C ALA A 293 -0.74 -90.34 127.03
N GLN A 294 -0.45 -91.34 126.18
CA GLN A 294 -0.79 -92.73 126.47
C GLN A 294 0.05 -93.34 127.60
N LYS A 295 1.34 -93.00 127.74
CA LYS A 295 2.16 -93.48 128.88
C LYS A 295 1.50 -93.14 130.22
N GLY A 296 1.15 -91.87 130.43
CA GLY A 296 0.52 -91.42 131.67
C GLY A 296 -0.84 -92.08 131.96
N ASN A 297 -1.60 -92.40 130.91
CA ASN A 297 -2.88 -93.08 131.05
C ASN A 297 -2.76 -94.57 131.45
N VAL A 298 -1.70 -95.28 131.01
CA VAL A 298 -1.47 -96.69 131.39
C VAL A 298 -1.28 -96.85 132.92
N GLU A 299 -0.57 -95.92 133.54
CA GLU A 299 -0.39 -95.91 135.00
C GLU A 299 -1.70 -95.52 135.72
N HIS A 300 -2.42 -94.51 135.22
CA HIS A 300 -3.68 -94.06 135.80
C HIS A 300 -4.80 -95.12 135.76
N PHE A 301 -4.96 -95.84 134.64
CA PHE A 301 -5.95 -96.92 134.53
C PHE A 301 -5.69 -98.11 135.45
N SER A 302 -4.42 -98.35 135.81
CA SER A 302 -4.05 -99.39 136.77
C SER A 302 -4.52 -99.04 138.19
N LEU A 303 -4.46 -97.75 138.57
CA LEU A 303 -4.91 -97.27 139.88
C LEU A 303 -6.44 -97.20 140.00
N LEU A 304 -7.15 -96.86 138.91
CA LEU A 304 -8.61 -96.77 138.89
C LEU A 304 -9.30 -98.13 139.06
N ARG A 305 -8.79 -99.18 138.42
CA ARG A 305 -9.40 -100.53 138.49
C ARG A 305 -9.49 -101.06 139.93
N ALA A 306 -8.49 -100.76 140.76
CA ALA A 306 -8.48 -101.14 142.18
C ALA A 306 -9.53 -100.41 143.05
N LYS A 307 -10.10 -99.29 142.59
CA LYS A 307 -11.15 -98.54 143.31
C LYS A 307 -12.57 -98.91 142.87
N THR A 308 -12.77 -99.33 141.62
CA THR A 308 -14.09 -99.72 141.11
C THR A 308 -14.66 -100.91 141.89
N ASP A 309 -13.85 -101.94 142.13
CA ASP A 309 -14.23 -103.18 142.85
C ASP A 309 -14.67 -102.93 144.32
N GLU A 310 -14.29 -101.79 144.92
CA GLU A 310 -14.72 -101.39 146.26
C GLU A 310 -16.06 -100.63 146.25
N LEU A 311 -16.30 -99.82 145.21
CA LEU A 311 -17.49 -98.98 145.09
C LEU A 311 -18.74 -99.75 144.67
N GLU A 312 -18.63 -100.73 143.76
CA GLU A 312 -19.77 -101.56 143.33
C GLU A 312 -20.39 -102.37 144.48
N ARG A 313 -19.64 -102.63 145.56
CA ARG A 313 -20.18 -103.26 146.79
C ARG A 313 -20.99 -102.34 147.70
N LYS A 314 -20.94 -101.01 147.49
CA LYS A 314 -21.67 -100.02 148.31
C LYS A 314 -22.87 -99.41 147.59
N GLN A 315 -22.84 -99.31 146.26
CA GLN A 315 -23.86 -98.58 145.48
C GLN A 315 -25.04 -99.46 144.98
N LYS A 316 -25.49 -100.43 145.79
CA LYS A 316 -26.63 -101.33 145.44
C LYS A 316 -27.72 -101.39 146.51
N ALA A 317 -27.75 -100.41 147.41
CA ALA A 317 -28.71 -100.29 148.50
C ALA A 317 -29.68 -99.10 148.30
N ASP A 318 -29.14 -97.93 147.95
CA ASP A 318 -29.89 -96.67 147.98
C ASP A 318 -30.38 -96.27 146.58
N GLN A 319 -31.66 -96.54 146.35
CA GLN A 319 -32.71 -95.72 145.70
C GLN A 319 -32.30 -94.80 144.52
N GLU A 320 -32.95 -94.82 143.35
CA GLU A 320 -34.39 -95.01 143.11
C GLU A 320 -35.29 -93.99 143.83
N GLU A 321 -34.86 -92.72 143.89
CA GLU A 321 -35.75 -91.60 144.23
C GLU A 321 -35.77 -90.52 143.12
N HIS A 322 -36.96 -90.36 142.54
CA HIS A 322 -37.45 -89.21 141.75
C HIS A 322 -36.51 -88.48 140.77
N ARG A 323 -36.24 -89.17 139.65
CA ARG A 323 -36.38 -88.54 138.32
C ARG A 323 -37.81 -87.97 138.18
N ALA A 324 -38.02 -86.67 138.37
CA ALA A 324 -39.27 -86.01 137.96
C ALA A 324 -39.18 -84.47 137.83
N LYS A 325 -39.31 -83.98 136.58
CA LYS A 325 -39.98 -82.72 136.18
C LYS A 325 -39.27 -81.39 136.52
N ILE A 326 -39.38 -80.34 135.69
CA ILE A 326 -39.94 -80.26 134.32
C ILE A 326 -39.19 -79.18 133.51
N ASP A 327 -39.24 -79.31 132.19
CA ASP A 327 -38.72 -78.34 131.23
C ASP A 327 -39.50 -77.01 131.28
N GLU A 328 -38.81 -75.89 131.51
CA GLU A 328 -39.37 -74.56 131.29
C GLU A 328 -38.34 -73.67 130.56
N VAL A 329 -38.83 -72.89 129.59
CA VAL A 329 -38.07 -72.02 128.66
C VAL A 329 -37.29 -72.75 127.54
N VAL A 330 -37.19 -72.09 126.37
CA VAL A 330 -36.40 -72.44 125.17
C VAL A 330 -37.05 -73.39 124.13
N VAL A 331 -38.39 -73.35 123.96
CA VAL A 331 -39.01 -73.53 122.62
C VAL A 331 -40.18 -72.56 122.43
N GLN A 332 -39.89 -71.26 122.22
CA GLN A 332 -40.89 -70.33 121.72
C GLN A 332 -40.27 -69.24 120.83
N ASN A 333 -40.94 -68.93 119.72
CA ASN A 333 -40.70 -67.83 118.77
C ASN A 333 -39.58 -68.00 117.73
N ILE A 334 -39.68 -69.05 116.91
CA ILE A 334 -39.33 -68.92 115.48
C ILE A 334 -40.37 -67.97 114.85
N ALA A 335 -40.09 -66.66 114.86
CA ALA A 335 -41.03 -65.63 114.40
C ALA A 335 -40.40 -64.48 113.57
N GLU A 336 -39.07 -64.40 113.47
CA GLU A 336 -38.37 -63.22 112.92
C GLU A 336 -37.78 -63.43 111.51
N ALA A 337 -38.07 -64.55 110.86
CA ALA A 337 -37.47 -64.95 109.57
C ALA A 337 -38.30 -64.56 108.31
N LYS A 338 -39.17 -63.55 108.39
CA LYS A 338 -40.02 -63.12 107.24
C LYS A 338 -40.11 -61.62 106.97
N VAL A 339 -39.60 -60.76 107.85
CA VAL A 339 -39.71 -59.28 107.69
C VAL A 339 -38.46 -58.68 107.03
N ALA A 340 -37.30 -59.33 107.12
CA ALA A 340 -36.04 -58.81 106.57
C ALA A 340 -35.98 -58.72 105.03
N ALA A 341 -36.80 -59.51 104.30
CA ALA A 341 -36.76 -59.58 102.84
C ALA A 341 -37.50 -58.43 102.13
N GLU A 342 -38.32 -57.65 102.84
CA GLU A 342 -39.24 -56.67 102.23
C GLU A 342 -38.67 -55.23 102.23
N LEU A 343 -37.53 -55.01 102.90
CA LEU A 343 -36.93 -53.69 103.09
C LEU A 343 -35.97 -53.25 101.96
N GLU A 344 -35.25 -54.18 101.32
CA GLU A 344 -34.23 -53.85 100.30
C GLU A 344 -34.85 -53.40 98.97
N HIS A 345 -35.99 -53.98 98.56
CA HIS A 345 -36.61 -53.67 97.27
C HIS A 345 -37.05 -52.20 97.16
N GLN A 346 -37.31 -51.54 98.29
CA GLN A 346 -37.82 -50.17 98.34
C GLN A 346 -36.73 -49.08 98.21
N GLN A 347 -35.44 -49.45 98.32
CA GLN A 347 -34.34 -48.48 98.15
C GLN A 347 -34.01 -48.22 96.67
N LEU A 348 -33.97 -49.28 95.83
CA LEU A 348 -33.60 -49.19 94.41
C LEU A 348 -34.52 -48.32 93.54
N VAL A 349 -35.77 -48.10 93.96
CA VAL A 349 -36.74 -47.30 93.19
C VAL A 349 -36.46 -45.80 93.26
N ASN A 350 -35.83 -45.32 94.34
CA ASN A 350 -35.69 -43.88 94.60
C ASN A 350 -34.55 -43.21 93.83
N GLU A 351 -33.46 -43.93 93.51
CA GLU A 351 -32.34 -43.35 92.76
C GLU A 351 -32.70 -43.07 91.29
N HIS A 352 -33.50 -43.93 90.66
CA HIS A 352 -33.81 -43.87 89.23
C HIS A 352 -34.52 -42.55 88.82
N ASN A 353 -35.39 -42.03 89.69
CA ASN A 353 -36.15 -40.80 89.45
C ASN A 353 -35.29 -39.51 89.46
N THR A 354 -34.00 -39.58 89.82
CA THR A 354 -33.16 -38.38 90.02
C THR A 354 -32.38 -37.95 88.76
N LEU A 355 -32.28 -38.80 87.73
CA LEU A 355 -31.47 -38.55 86.54
C LEU A 355 -32.23 -37.91 85.35
N GLN A 356 -33.54 -38.13 85.26
CA GLN A 356 -34.36 -37.74 84.10
C GLN A 356 -34.34 -36.22 83.75
N PRO A 357 -34.53 -35.27 84.69
CA PRO A 357 -34.61 -33.84 84.34
C PRO A 357 -33.28 -33.22 83.86
N LYS A 358 -32.16 -33.92 83.97
CA LYS A 358 -30.85 -33.44 83.47
C LYS A 358 -30.66 -33.66 81.97
N MET A 359 -31.42 -34.57 81.33
CA MET A 359 -31.35 -34.77 79.87
C MET A 359 -32.10 -33.67 79.11
N GLU A 360 -33.33 -33.35 79.51
CA GLU A 360 -34.18 -32.35 78.83
C GLU A 360 -33.57 -30.94 78.83
N GLN A 361 -32.84 -30.59 79.90
CA GLN A 361 -32.15 -29.30 80.00
C GLN A 361 -30.96 -29.19 79.04
N TYR A 362 -30.36 -30.31 78.61
CA TYR A 362 -29.29 -30.34 77.61
C TYR A 362 -29.85 -30.22 76.17
N GLN A 363 -30.97 -30.89 75.88
CA GLN A 363 -31.64 -30.79 74.58
C GLN A 363 -32.16 -29.37 74.31
N ASN A 364 -32.83 -28.72 75.28
CA ASN A 364 -33.35 -27.36 75.08
C ASN A 364 -32.25 -26.33 74.76
N LYS A 365 -31.06 -26.46 75.35
CA LYS A 365 -29.92 -25.59 75.02
C LYS A 365 -29.41 -25.78 73.59
N GLN A 366 -29.38 -27.02 73.09
CA GLN A 366 -28.95 -27.29 71.71
C GLN A 366 -29.95 -26.74 70.70
N GLN A 367 -31.26 -26.88 70.94
CA GLN A 367 -32.27 -26.37 70.01
C GLN A 367 -32.27 -24.84 69.89
N GLN A 368 -32.17 -24.12 71.02
CA GLN A 368 -32.12 -22.65 71.00
C GLN A 368 -30.91 -22.09 70.22
N THR A 369 -29.74 -22.75 70.31
CA THR A 369 -28.55 -22.36 69.53
C THR A 369 -28.73 -22.57 68.02
N ILE A 370 -29.49 -23.60 67.61
CA ILE A 370 -29.77 -23.87 66.20
C ILE A 370 -30.71 -22.81 65.61
N ASP A 371 -31.75 -22.40 66.35
CA ASP A 371 -32.72 -21.41 65.87
C ASP A 371 -32.10 -20.00 65.70
N GLU A 372 -31.14 -19.60 66.55
CA GLU A 372 -30.39 -18.35 66.39
C GLU A 372 -29.43 -18.40 65.19
N LEU A 373 -28.76 -19.53 64.96
CA LEU A 373 -27.93 -19.74 63.79
C LEU A 373 -28.76 -19.74 62.50
N GLN A 374 -29.95 -20.34 62.49
CA GLN A 374 -30.83 -20.35 61.31
C GLN A 374 -31.36 -18.94 60.98
N LYS A 375 -31.72 -18.12 61.98
CA LYS A 375 -32.06 -16.70 61.77
C LYS A 375 -30.89 -15.90 61.21
N THR A 376 -29.67 -16.18 61.66
CA THR A 376 -28.46 -15.51 61.16
C THR A 376 -28.15 -15.91 59.71
N VAL A 377 -28.23 -17.20 59.38
CA VAL A 377 -28.00 -17.72 58.02
C VAL A 377 -29.08 -17.22 57.03
N ALA A 378 -30.33 -17.03 57.48
CA ALA A 378 -31.38 -16.43 56.66
C ALA A 378 -31.12 -14.97 56.27
N VAL A 379 -30.30 -14.23 57.05
CA VAL A 379 -29.88 -12.85 56.72
C VAL A 379 -28.67 -12.83 55.77
N PHE A 380 -27.81 -13.86 55.81
CA PHE A 380 -26.61 -13.94 54.96
C PHE A 380 -26.83 -14.66 53.63
N ASN A 381 -27.83 -15.54 53.50
CA ASN A 381 -28.17 -16.23 52.24
C ASN A 381 -28.96 -15.34 51.25
N GLY A 382 -28.55 -14.08 51.11
CA GLY A 382 -29.01 -13.19 50.06
C GLY A 382 -28.31 -13.50 48.74
N ASN A 383 -29.08 -13.89 47.71
CA ASN A 383 -28.57 -14.12 46.35
C ASN A 383 -27.68 -12.96 45.88
N GLY A 384 -26.54 -13.29 45.25
CA GLY A 384 -25.39 -12.41 44.96
C GLY A 384 -25.73 -10.93 44.76
N ILE A 385 -25.65 -10.15 45.84
CA ILE A 385 -25.87 -8.70 45.79
C ILE A 385 -24.64 -8.07 45.11
N VAL A 386 -24.83 -7.65 43.85
CA VAL A 386 -23.84 -6.83 43.16
C VAL A 386 -23.97 -5.39 43.66
N LEU A 387 -23.00 -4.94 44.46
CA LEU A 387 -23.07 -3.68 45.23
C LEU A 387 -22.67 -2.42 44.43
N THR A 388 -22.73 -2.49 43.10
CA THR A 388 -22.31 -1.39 42.24
C THR A 388 -23.34 -0.27 42.21
N HIS A 389 -23.02 0.79 42.94
CA HIS A 389 -23.68 2.07 42.77
C HIS A 389 -23.37 2.61 41.36
N GLN A 390 -24.30 3.38 40.79
CA GLN A 390 -24.05 4.11 39.55
C GLN A 390 -22.73 4.88 39.64
N ASN A 391 -21.82 4.55 38.73
CA ASN A 391 -20.46 5.07 38.64
C ASN A 391 -20.20 5.42 37.17
N ARG A 392 -19.16 6.22 36.89
CA ARG A 392 -18.82 6.67 35.54
C ARG A 392 -17.35 7.03 35.45
N TRP A 393 -16.84 7.24 34.24
CA TRP A 393 -15.44 7.65 34.04
C TRP A 393 -15.20 9.08 34.56
N ASP A 394 -14.12 9.23 35.33
CA ASP A 394 -13.74 10.46 36.00
C ASP A 394 -13.06 11.42 35.00
N SER A 395 -13.68 12.56 34.70
CA SER A 395 -13.12 13.55 33.79
C SER A 395 -11.82 14.21 34.29
N ALA A 396 -11.56 14.20 35.61
CA ALA A 396 -10.32 14.69 36.19
C ALA A 396 -9.23 13.60 36.26
N ALA A 397 -9.62 12.32 36.28
CA ALA A 397 -8.70 11.17 36.21
C ALA A 397 -8.78 10.45 34.86
N CYS A 398 -8.74 11.21 33.77
CA CYS A 398 -8.77 10.77 32.38
C CYS A 398 -7.62 11.41 31.59
N HIS A 399 -6.85 10.65 30.81
CA HIS A 399 -5.76 11.24 30.02
C HIS A 399 -6.27 12.18 28.92
N GLU A 400 -5.61 13.32 28.71
CA GLU A 400 -5.85 14.35 27.67
C GLU A 400 -5.76 13.91 26.18
N LYS A 401 -5.79 12.60 25.90
CA LYS A 401 -5.92 11.99 24.56
C LYS A 401 -7.04 10.94 24.48
N LEU A 402 -7.71 10.68 25.59
CA LEU A 402 -9.03 10.07 25.65
C LEU A 402 -10.08 11.19 25.63
N THR A 403 -11.33 10.84 25.33
CA THR A 403 -12.46 11.76 25.39
C THR A 403 -13.69 11.00 25.88
N LEU A 404 -14.35 11.56 26.89
CA LEU A 404 -15.60 11.02 27.43
C LEU A 404 -16.77 11.50 26.56
N ILE A 405 -17.71 10.60 26.26
CA ILE A 405 -18.84 10.87 25.36
C ILE A 405 -20.16 10.65 26.11
N GLY A 406 -21.08 11.61 25.97
CA GLY A 406 -22.38 11.62 26.65
C GLY A 406 -22.35 12.22 28.07
N PRO A 407 -23.50 12.64 28.61
CA PRO A 407 -23.59 13.21 29.95
C PRO A 407 -23.24 12.18 31.04
N ASP A 408 -23.56 10.91 30.80
CA ASP A 408 -23.37 9.81 31.74
C ASP A 408 -21.91 9.38 31.88
N GLN A 409 -21.01 9.86 31.00
CA GLN A 409 -19.57 9.60 31.03
C GLN A 409 -19.21 8.09 31.07
N LEU A 410 -20.05 7.23 30.48
CA LEU A 410 -19.81 5.77 30.38
C LEU A 410 -18.96 5.37 29.17
N ILE A 411 -18.88 6.23 28.16
CA ILE A 411 -18.19 5.97 26.90
C ILE A 411 -16.87 6.73 26.85
N VAL A 412 -15.80 6.04 26.45
CA VAL A 412 -14.45 6.61 26.26
C VAL A 412 -13.99 6.33 24.84
N GLN A 413 -13.42 7.32 24.16
CA GLN A 413 -12.78 7.16 22.84
C GLN A 413 -11.34 7.69 22.84
N HIS A 414 -10.41 6.96 22.24
CA HIS A 414 -9.03 7.38 22.06
C HIS A 414 -8.87 8.28 20.83
N ASN A 415 -8.73 9.59 21.07
CA ASN A 415 -8.62 10.62 20.04
C ASN A 415 -7.15 11.02 19.72
N GLY A 416 -6.16 10.42 20.37
CA GLY A 416 -4.75 10.59 20.03
C GLY A 416 -4.36 9.90 18.71
N GLY A 417 -3.53 10.56 17.90
CA GLY A 417 -3.04 10.04 16.61
C GLY A 417 -1.74 9.21 16.65
N ARG A 418 -1.22 8.88 17.84
CA ARG A 418 -0.10 7.94 18.02
C ARG A 418 -0.57 6.81 18.93
N SER A 419 -0.22 5.57 18.60
CA SER A 419 -0.54 4.40 19.43
C SER A 419 0.31 4.40 20.70
N LEU A 420 -0.30 4.73 21.84
CA LEU A 420 0.34 4.85 23.14
C LEU A 420 -0.69 4.50 24.22
N MET A 421 -0.26 3.93 25.35
CA MET A 421 -1.17 3.57 26.44
C MET A 421 -1.82 4.82 27.04
N ARG A 422 -3.15 4.84 27.12
CA ARG A 422 -3.92 5.93 27.72
C ARG A 422 -4.99 5.36 28.64
N SER A 423 -4.93 5.76 29.90
CA SER A 423 -5.78 5.23 30.97
C SER A 423 -6.81 6.25 31.47
N VAL A 424 -7.92 5.73 31.99
CA VAL A 424 -8.95 6.48 32.71
C VAL A 424 -9.51 5.65 33.86
N PHE A 425 -9.74 6.32 34.99
CA PHE A 425 -10.35 5.75 36.20
C PHE A 425 -11.83 6.09 36.28
N ALA A 426 -12.61 5.28 36.99
CA ALA A 426 -13.95 5.68 37.41
C ALA A 426 -13.90 6.70 38.57
N GLU A 427 -14.99 7.48 38.75
CA GLU A 427 -15.11 8.50 39.80
C GLU A 427 -14.92 7.88 41.19
N ARG A 428 -15.59 6.75 41.44
CA ARG A 428 -15.70 6.12 42.76
C ARG A 428 -14.89 4.81 42.83
N PRO A 429 -14.26 4.52 43.99
CA PRO A 429 -13.55 3.26 44.20
C PRO A 429 -14.54 2.10 44.40
N ILE A 430 -14.00 0.87 44.41
CA ILE A 430 -14.77 -0.31 44.82
C ILE A 430 -15.15 -0.20 46.32
N PRO A 431 -16.37 -0.61 46.74
CA PRO A 431 -16.78 -0.53 48.14
C PRO A 431 -15.89 -1.37 49.07
N LYS A 432 -15.54 -0.84 50.25
CA LYS A 432 -14.82 -1.57 51.31
C LYS A 432 -15.75 -2.39 52.23
N GLY A 433 -16.79 -3.00 51.65
CA GLY A 433 -17.66 -3.92 52.38
C GLY A 433 -16.96 -5.25 52.67
N ASN A 434 -17.48 -6.02 53.63
CA ASN A 434 -17.04 -7.40 53.89
C ASN A 434 -18.02 -8.44 53.30
N PHE A 435 -18.91 -8.03 52.40
CA PHE A 435 -19.97 -8.86 51.81
C PHE A 435 -20.34 -8.34 50.41
N GLY A 436 -20.94 -9.22 49.59
CA GLY A 436 -21.36 -8.90 48.23
C GLY A 436 -20.22 -8.87 47.21
N ILE A 437 -20.58 -8.61 45.95
CA ILE A 437 -19.64 -8.57 44.81
C ILE A 437 -19.64 -7.15 44.24
N PHE A 438 -18.46 -6.60 43.96
CA PHE A 438 -18.32 -5.47 43.03
C PHE A 438 -18.09 -6.03 41.62
N TYR A 439 -18.74 -5.50 40.58
CA TYR A 439 -18.55 -5.95 39.19
C TYR A 439 -18.94 -4.86 38.17
N TYR A 440 -18.16 -4.71 37.11
CA TYR A 440 -18.50 -3.85 35.97
C TYR A 440 -18.14 -4.52 34.65
N GLU A 441 -18.89 -4.22 33.60
CA GLU A 441 -18.61 -4.68 32.24
C GLU A 441 -18.02 -3.57 31.38
N VAL A 442 -17.16 -3.94 30.44
CA VAL A 442 -16.60 -3.07 29.41
C VAL A 442 -16.81 -3.72 28.05
N LYS A 443 -17.38 -2.99 27.11
CA LYS A 443 -17.63 -3.41 25.74
C LYS A 443 -16.73 -2.64 24.78
N MET A 444 -15.93 -3.37 24.00
CA MET A 444 -14.89 -2.79 23.15
C MET A 444 -15.38 -2.59 21.70
N PHE A 445 -15.00 -1.48 21.08
CA PHE A 445 -15.28 -1.11 19.70
C PHE A 445 -14.05 -0.49 19.04
N GLY A 446 -13.98 -0.54 17.71
CA GLY A 446 -12.90 0.03 16.93
C GLY A 446 -12.19 -1.03 16.08
N GLN A 447 -10.90 -0.82 15.83
CA GLN A 447 -10.02 -1.75 15.11
C GLN A 447 -8.78 -2.15 15.92
N GLY A 448 -8.61 -1.64 17.15
CA GLY A 448 -7.48 -1.95 17.99
C GLY A 448 -7.47 -3.37 18.56
N TYR A 449 -6.26 -3.78 18.90
CA TYR A 449 -5.91 -5.10 19.40
C TYR A 449 -5.43 -5.09 20.86
N VAL A 450 -5.32 -3.91 21.48
CA VAL A 450 -4.63 -3.70 22.76
C VAL A 450 -5.51 -2.90 23.70
N PHE A 451 -6.17 -3.61 24.62
CA PHE A 451 -6.99 -3.09 25.70
C PHE A 451 -6.56 -3.72 27.03
N PHE A 452 -6.67 -2.97 28.13
CA PHE A 452 -6.55 -3.49 29.49
C PHE A 452 -7.79 -3.08 30.28
N ILE A 453 -8.39 -4.02 31.00
CA ILE A 453 -9.56 -3.80 31.87
C ILE A 453 -9.21 -4.30 33.27
N GLY A 454 -9.40 -3.49 34.31
CA GLY A 454 -8.92 -3.86 35.64
C GLY A 454 -9.23 -2.88 36.75
N LEU A 455 -8.34 -2.86 37.74
CA LEU A 455 -8.43 -2.11 38.97
C LEU A 455 -7.08 -1.43 39.26
N ALA A 456 -7.10 -0.13 39.55
CA ALA A 456 -5.90 0.63 39.85
C ALA A 456 -6.12 1.61 41.01
N THR A 457 -5.04 1.89 41.74
CA THR A 457 -4.97 3.02 42.67
C THR A 457 -4.79 4.31 41.87
N LYS A 458 -5.37 5.44 42.33
CA LYS A 458 -5.19 6.77 41.69
C LYS A 458 -3.74 7.31 41.72
N THR A 459 -2.78 6.53 42.23
CA THR A 459 -1.34 6.76 42.11
C THR A 459 -0.72 6.23 40.81
N MET A 460 -1.43 5.41 40.02
CA MET A 460 -0.98 4.96 38.70
C MET A 460 -1.04 6.12 37.69
N PRO A 461 0.04 6.41 36.93
CA PRO A 461 0.02 7.47 35.92
C PRO A 461 -0.97 7.21 34.78
N LEU A 462 -1.75 8.23 34.41
CA LEU A 462 -2.72 8.17 33.30
C LEU A 462 -2.10 7.79 31.93
N GLY A 463 -0.80 8.00 31.76
CA GLY A 463 -0.02 7.66 30.56
C GLY A 463 0.60 6.26 30.55
N GLY A 464 0.47 5.50 31.64
CA GLY A 464 0.80 4.08 31.72
C GLY A 464 -0.43 3.20 31.45
N TYR A 465 -0.30 1.89 31.71
CA TYR A 465 -1.40 0.92 31.57
C TYR A 465 -1.77 0.23 32.89
N VAL A 466 -3.05 -0.07 33.09
CA VAL A 466 -3.50 -0.82 34.26
C VAL A 466 -2.86 -2.22 34.28
N GLY A 467 -2.24 -2.58 35.40
CA GLY A 467 -1.35 -3.74 35.57
C GLY A 467 0.13 -3.35 35.78
N GLU A 468 0.59 -2.24 35.19
CA GLU A 468 2.01 -1.82 35.17
C GLU A 468 2.54 -1.39 36.55
N ASN A 469 1.70 -0.79 37.39
CA ASN A 469 2.14 -0.18 38.66
C ASN A 469 1.83 -1.03 39.90
N ALA A 470 2.60 -0.78 40.97
CA ALA A 470 2.35 -1.23 42.34
C ALA A 470 0.86 -1.16 42.72
N GLY A 471 0.25 -2.27 43.16
CA GLY A 471 -1.15 -2.31 43.60
C GLY A 471 -2.21 -2.29 42.48
N THR A 472 -1.82 -2.34 41.20
CA THR A 472 -2.78 -2.43 40.08
C THR A 472 -2.96 -3.86 39.57
N TYR A 473 -4.14 -4.19 39.06
CA TYR A 473 -4.53 -5.52 38.58
C TYR A 473 -5.26 -5.37 37.24
N ALA A 474 -5.01 -6.24 36.26
CA ALA A 474 -5.65 -6.12 34.95
C ALA A 474 -5.84 -7.44 34.22
N TYR A 475 -6.78 -7.46 33.29
CA TYR A 475 -6.89 -8.44 32.22
C TYR A 475 -6.67 -7.74 30.87
N ASP A 476 -5.72 -8.23 30.07
CA ASP A 476 -5.39 -7.67 28.76
C ASP A 476 -5.97 -8.48 27.58
N SER A 477 -6.13 -7.81 26.44
CA SER A 477 -6.67 -8.41 25.21
C SER A 477 -5.81 -9.52 24.61
N LEU A 478 -4.57 -9.69 25.05
CA LEU A 478 -3.68 -10.78 24.65
C LEU A 478 -3.87 -12.04 25.51
N GLY A 479 -4.76 -12.02 26.51
CA GLY A 479 -5.05 -13.16 27.37
C GLY A 479 -4.17 -13.24 28.62
N LYS A 480 -3.71 -12.09 29.15
CA LYS A 480 -2.85 -12.03 30.35
C LYS A 480 -3.53 -11.39 31.54
N LEU A 481 -3.36 -11.99 32.72
CA LEU A 481 -3.79 -11.45 34.01
C LEU A 481 -2.59 -10.85 34.75
N TRP A 482 -2.60 -9.54 34.97
CA TRP A 482 -1.51 -8.76 35.53
C TRP A 482 -1.70 -8.46 37.02
N GLY A 483 -0.59 -8.44 37.76
CA GLY A 483 -0.52 -7.96 39.14
C GLY A 483 -0.53 -9.04 40.22
N HIS A 484 -0.71 -10.31 39.85
CA HIS A 484 -0.80 -11.44 40.79
C HIS A 484 0.52 -12.23 40.83
N ALA A 485 1.27 -12.10 41.94
CA ALA A 485 2.46 -12.90 42.22
C ALA A 485 2.04 -14.27 42.79
N VAL A 486 1.87 -15.26 41.91
CA VAL A 486 1.53 -16.65 42.24
C VAL A 486 2.52 -17.61 41.61
N ASP A 487 2.59 -18.85 42.09
CA ASP A 487 3.50 -19.86 41.54
C ASP A 487 3.25 -20.07 40.04
N GLY A 488 4.34 -20.12 39.26
CA GLY A 488 4.29 -20.23 37.81
C GLY A 488 4.03 -18.93 37.05
N CYS A 489 3.76 -17.79 37.71
CA CYS A 489 3.62 -16.50 37.03
C CYS A 489 4.92 -16.09 36.31
N ARG A 490 4.77 -15.34 35.22
CA ARG A 490 5.88 -14.73 34.45
C ARG A 490 6.09 -13.29 34.91
N GLN A 491 7.30 -12.77 34.81
CA GLN A 491 7.60 -11.35 35.07
C GLN A 491 7.81 -10.61 33.76
N ASP A 492 7.31 -9.38 33.66
CA ASP A 492 7.55 -8.51 32.51
C ASP A 492 8.96 -7.92 32.54
N HIS A 493 9.63 -7.94 31.39
CA HIS A 493 11.03 -7.51 31.27
C HIS A 493 11.23 -5.98 31.33
N LYS A 494 10.15 -5.17 31.35
CA LYS A 494 10.22 -3.71 31.46
C LYS A 494 9.82 -3.21 32.84
N SER A 495 8.67 -3.68 33.34
CA SER A 495 8.03 -3.24 34.58
C SER A 495 8.35 -4.13 35.78
N GLY A 496 8.88 -5.35 35.56
CA GLY A 496 9.07 -6.37 36.58
C GLY A 496 7.76 -6.97 37.13
N ARG A 497 6.58 -6.54 36.63
CA ARG A 497 5.29 -6.96 37.18
C ARG A 497 5.01 -8.44 36.88
N PRO A 498 4.43 -9.17 37.84
CA PRO A 498 3.99 -10.55 37.60
C PRO A 498 2.72 -10.56 36.74
N TYR A 499 2.65 -11.50 35.81
CA TYR A 499 1.46 -11.80 35.02
C TYR A 499 1.31 -13.31 34.76
N ILE A 500 0.09 -13.73 34.50
CA ILE A 500 -0.30 -15.10 34.14
C ILE A 500 -0.77 -15.08 32.68
N GLU A 501 -0.37 -16.06 31.88
CA GLU A 501 -0.80 -16.19 30.48
C GLU A 501 -1.71 -17.41 30.29
N GLY A 502 -2.45 -17.46 29.18
CA GLY A 502 -3.29 -18.59 28.80
C GLY A 502 -4.80 -18.36 28.99
N MET A 503 -5.22 -17.16 29.39
CA MET A 503 -6.63 -16.78 29.36
C MET A 503 -7.09 -16.49 27.91
N PRO A 504 -8.39 -16.59 27.60
CA PRO A 504 -8.88 -16.44 26.22
C PRO A 504 -8.74 -15.00 25.68
N ALA A 505 -7.77 -14.77 24.80
CA ALA A 505 -7.55 -13.47 24.16
C ALA A 505 -8.83 -12.89 23.51
N PHE A 506 -9.02 -11.58 23.62
CA PHE A 506 -10.27 -10.89 23.23
C PHE A 506 -10.02 -9.66 22.33
N ARG A 507 -11.10 -9.12 21.73
CA ARG A 507 -11.01 -8.07 20.70
C ARG A 507 -12.27 -7.22 20.64
N CYS A 508 -12.24 -6.16 19.83
CA CYS A 508 -13.42 -5.35 19.51
C CYS A 508 -14.65 -6.24 19.16
N GLY A 509 -15.82 -5.88 19.71
CA GLY A 509 -17.05 -6.66 19.64
C GLY A 509 -17.34 -7.54 20.87
N THR A 510 -16.33 -7.88 21.68
CA THR A 510 -16.54 -8.62 22.94
C THR A 510 -16.89 -7.69 24.11
N VAL A 511 -17.36 -8.31 25.20
CA VAL A 511 -17.55 -7.67 26.51
C VAL A 511 -16.67 -8.38 27.54
N VAL A 512 -15.91 -7.62 28.32
CA VAL A 512 -15.11 -8.13 29.44
C VAL A 512 -15.70 -7.59 30.74
N GLY A 513 -16.02 -8.49 31.67
CA GLY A 513 -16.37 -8.14 33.04
C GLY A 513 -15.16 -8.15 33.95
N CYS A 514 -15.11 -7.24 34.91
CA CYS A 514 -14.10 -7.18 35.96
C CYS A 514 -14.80 -6.90 37.30
N GLY A 515 -14.47 -7.66 38.34
CA GLY A 515 -15.10 -7.57 39.65
C GLY A 515 -14.24 -8.11 40.79
N VAL A 516 -14.76 -8.00 42.00
CA VAL A 516 -14.14 -8.47 43.25
C VAL A 516 -15.22 -9.01 44.17
N ASP A 517 -15.06 -10.23 44.67
CA ASP A 517 -15.77 -10.69 45.87
C ASP A 517 -15.18 -9.93 47.07
N LEU A 518 -16.01 -9.11 47.73
CA LEU A 518 -15.55 -8.21 48.77
C LEU A 518 -15.23 -8.93 50.09
N ALA A 519 -15.77 -10.14 50.30
CA ALA A 519 -15.48 -10.96 51.46
C ALA A 519 -14.15 -11.72 51.30
N THR A 520 -13.99 -12.46 50.20
CA THR A 520 -12.76 -13.26 49.95
C THR A 520 -11.61 -12.45 49.35
N ARG A 521 -11.89 -11.24 48.83
CA ARG A 521 -10.97 -10.39 48.07
C ARG A 521 -10.53 -10.98 46.72
N GLN A 522 -11.20 -12.03 46.26
CA GLN A 522 -10.90 -12.68 44.98
C GLN A 522 -11.31 -11.77 43.82
N ILE A 523 -10.40 -11.55 42.87
CA ILE A 523 -10.73 -10.86 41.61
C ILE A 523 -11.51 -11.81 40.70
N ILE A 524 -12.47 -11.26 39.96
CA ILE A 524 -13.32 -12.00 39.03
C ILE A 524 -13.20 -11.33 37.67
N TYR A 525 -12.90 -12.12 36.63
CA TYR A 525 -13.00 -11.68 35.25
C TYR A 525 -13.99 -12.55 34.48
N THR A 526 -14.71 -11.95 33.54
CA THR A 526 -15.58 -12.66 32.59
C THR A 526 -15.25 -12.24 31.16
N LEU A 527 -15.49 -13.13 30.19
CA LEU A 527 -15.46 -12.80 28.77
C LEU A 527 -16.79 -13.24 28.15
N ASN A 528 -17.56 -12.27 27.66
CA ASN A 528 -18.92 -12.46 27.14
C ASN A 528 -19.83 -13.26 28.09
N GLY A 529 -19.71 -13.01 29.41
CA GLY A 529 -20.44 -13.69 30.47
C GLY A 529 -19.80 -14.98 31.01
N GLN A 530 -18.87 -15.60 30.27
CA GLN A 530 -18.15 -16.77 30.78
C GLN A 530 -17.10 -16.32 31.80
N ARG A 531 -17.27 -16.72 33.06
CA ARG A 531 -16.27 -16.50 34.13
C ARG A 531 -14.97 -17.24 33.81
N LEU A 532 -13.84 -16.53 33.95
CA LEU A 532 -12.50 -17.05 33.74
C LEU A 532 -11.98 -17.73 35.00
N ASP A 533 -11.09 -18.71 34.84
CA ASP A 533 -10.41 -19.30 36.00
C ASP A 533 -9.50 -18.25 36.65
N THR A 534 -9.93 -17.86 37.83
CA THR A 534 -9.39 -16.78 38.66
C THR A 534 -9.24 -17.28 40.10
N ALA A 535 -9.24 -18.61 40.30
CA ALA A 535 -9.05 -19.25 41.60
C ALA A 535 -7.73 -18.80 42.25
N GLY A 536 -7.79 -18.41 43.53
CA GLY A 536 -6.60 -17.95 44.27
C GLY A 536 -6.02 -16.58 43.86
N LEU A 537 -6.67 -15.83 42.95
CA LEU A 537 -6.22 -14.51 42.53
C LEU A 537 -6.88 -13.41 43.38
N PHE A 538 -6.12 -12.78 44.28
CA PHE A 538 -6.64 -11.82 45.25
C PHE A 538 -6.15 -10.38 45.00
N VAL A 539 -6.94 -9.38 45.46
CA VAL A 539 -6.59 -7.95 45.44
C VAL A 539 -6.21 -7.41 46.82
N ALA A 540 -5.29 -6.45 46.85
CA ALA A 540 -4.84 -5.80 48.08
C ALA A 540 -5.66 -4.53 48.41
N PHE A 541 -6.60 -4.65 49.35
CA PHE A 541 -7.38 -3.54 49.92
C PHE A 541 -6.57 -2.55 50.80
N ALA A 542 -5.23 -2.54 50.68
CA ALA A 542 -4.36 -1.59 51.40
C ALA A 542 -4.48 -0.15 50.88
N ALA A 543 -5.05 0.03 49.69
CA ALA A 543 -5.33 1.32 49.06
C ALA A 543 -6.70 1.28 48.34
N ASP A 544 -7.21 2.45 47.99
CA ASP A 544 -8.46 2.57 47.24
C ASP A 544 -8.24 2.12 45.78
N LEU A 545 -8.86 0.99 45.43
CA LEU A 545 -8.89 0.46 44.08
C LEU A 545 -10.10 1.04 43.33
N PHE A 546 -9.85 1.62 42.16
CA PHE A 546 -10.85 2.16 41.26
C PHE A 546 -10.91 1.30 39.99
N PRO A 547 -12.10 1.06 39.42
CA PRO A 547 -12.23 0.59 38.04
C PRO A 547 -11.37 1.45 37.10
N CYS A 548 -10.54 0.80 36.29
CA CYS A 548 -9.61 1.47 35.40
C CYS A 548 -9.48 0.69 34.09
N VAL A 549 -9.46 1.42 32.98
CA VAL A 549 -9.26 0.86 31.64
C VAL A 549 -8.14 1.59 30.91
N THR A 550 -7.44 0.88 30.03
CA THR A 550 -6.43 1.44 29.14
C THR A 550 -6.76 1.11 27.69
N LEU A 551 -6.72 2.14 26.84
CA LEU A 551 -6.82 2.04 25.38
C LEU A 551 -5.46 2.39 24.76
N CYS A 552 -5.18 1.88 23.54
CA CYS A 552 -3.88 2.09 22.90
C CYS A 552 -3.96 2.65 21.46
N MET A 553 -4.93 2.23 20.63
CA MET A 553 -4.96 2.64 19.21
C MET A 553 -5.88 3.83 18.97
N ALA A 554 -5.54 4.64 17.96
CA ALA A 554 -6.38 5.74 17.52
C ALA A 554 -7.78 5.24 17.10
N ARG A 555 -8.84 5.93 17.56
CA ARG A 555 -10.26 5.59 17.34
C ARG A 555 -10.78 4.34 18.06
N ASP A 556 -9.98 3.70 18.92
CA ASP A 556 -10.53 2.71 19.86
C ASP A 556 -11.56 3.37 20.78
N LYS A 557 -12.63 2.64 21.07
CA LYS A 557 -13.75 3.12 21.88
C LYS A 557 -14.20 2.02 22.84
N ILE A 558 -14.50 2.37 24.08
CA ILE A 558 -15.15 1.47 25.03
C ILE A 558 -16.44 2.09 25.59
N GLU A 559 -17.34 1.22 26.02
CA GLU A 559 -18.60 1.54 26.69
C GLU A 559 -18.64 0.74 27.98
N ALA A 560 -18.76 1.42 29.12
CA ALA A 560 -18.78 0.79 30.43
C ALA A 560 -20.21 0.62 30.95
N ASN A 561 -20.46 -0.48 31.63
CA ASN A 561 -21.68 -0.74 32.37
C ASN A 561 -21.31 -1.04 33.83
N PHE A 562 -21.58 -0.08 34.71
CA PHE A 562 -21.39 -0.20 36.15
C PHE A 562 -22.63 -0.78 36.86
N GLY A 563 -23.59 -1.34 36.12
CA GLY A 563 -24.78 -1.98 36.65
C GLY A 563 -25.88 -1.00 37.08
N PRO A 564 -26.97 -1.52 37.70
CA PRO A 564 -27.16 -2.92 38.10
C PRO A 564 -27.49 -3.88 36.94
N ASP A 565 -27.97 -3.35 35.80
CA ASP A 565 -28.44 -4.16 34.67
C ASP A 565 -27.29 -4.58 33.74
N PHE A 566 -26.57 -5.64 34.12
CA PHE A 566 -25.50 -6.24 33.33
C PHE A 566 -26.02 -6.97 32.09
N LYS A 567 -25.24 -6.94 31.00
CA LYS A 567 -25.55 -7.67 29.76
C LYS A 567 -25.47 -9.18 29.97
N TYR A 568 -24.56 -9.63 30.83
CA TYR A 568 -24.42 -11.03 31.21
C TYR A 568 -24.64 -11.24 32.70
N LYS A 569 -25.34 -12.33 33.03
CA LYS A 569 -25.39 -12.92 34.36
C LYS A 569 -24.34 -14.03 34.40
N PHE A 570 -23.51 -14.08 35.44
CA PHE A 570 -22.27 -14.88 35.54
C PHE A 570 -22.13 -15.54 36.91
#